data_AF-B5HYX0-F1
#
_entry.id   AF-B5HYX0-F1
#
_cell.length_a   1.000
_cell.length_b   1.000
_cell.length_c   1.000
_cell.angle_alpha   90.00
_cell.angle_beta   90.00
_cell.angle_gamma   90.00
#
_symmetry.space_group_name_H-M   'P 1'
#
loop_
_entity.id
_entity.type
_entity.pdbx_description
1 polymer ?
#
loop_
_entity_poly.entity_id
_entity_poly.type
_entity_poly.pdbx_seq_one_letter_code
_entity_poly.pdbx_strand_id
1 'polypeptide(L)'
;MNGRESVLSAIQGALSGVPDSERPDDVPPSTGPRADHAGPDVVGLFAERAAEYRATVVRVPQADAAAAVGRALARTGARSLVVPPGFPEDLLPEGPWSRLADVPPLTVAQLFFFL
;
A
#
# COMPACT_ATOMS: atom_id res chain seq x y z
N MET A 1 -18.20 -34.51 19.74
CA MET A 1 -17.85 -33.68 18.58
C MET A 1 -17.10 -32.45 19.03
N ASN A 2 -15.89 -32.23 18.50
CA ASN A 2 -15.05 -31.04 18.77
C ASN A 2 -15.25 -29.99 17.65
N GLY A 3 -14.99 -28.71 17.92
CA GLY A 3 -15.04 -27.62 16.93
C GLY A 3 -14.21 -27.90 15.67
N ARG A 4 -13.06 -28.58 15.81
CA ARG A 4 -12.26 -29.05 14.66
C ARG A 4 -13.04 -29.97 13.73
N GLU A 5 -13.76 -30.95 14.29
CA GLU A 5 -14.53 -31.93 13.50
C GLU A 5 -15.69 -31.25 12.78
N SER A 6 -16.31 -30.25 13.41
CA SER A 6 -17.40 -29.47 12.81
C SER A 6 -16.90 -28.64 11.62
N VAL A 7 -15.73 -28.00 11.76
CA VAL A 7 -15.10 -27.24 10.68
C VAL A 7 -14.68 -28.17 9.53
N LEU A 8 -14.06 -29.31 9.82
CA LEU A 8 -13.65 -30.26 8.77
C LEU A 8 -14.85 -30.85 8.03
N SER A 9 -15.94 -31.16 8.73
CA SER A 9 -17.18 -31.65 8.09
C SER A 9 -17.81 -30.58 7.19
N ALA A 10 -17.82 -29.31 7.62
CA ALA A 10 -18.32 -28.21 6.80
C ALA A 10 -17.47 -27.98 5.53
N ILE A 11 -16.14 -28.02 5.68
CA ILE A 11 -15.21 -27.91 4.54
C ILE A 11 -15.39 -29.08 3.57
N GLN A 12 -15.46 -30.33 4.06
CA GLN A 12 -15.70 -31.50 3.21
C GLN A 12 -17.05 -31.43 2.50
N GLY A 13 -18.10 -30.95 3.17
CA GLY A 13 -19.40 -30.73 2.55
C GLY A 13 -19.35 -29.70 1.42
N ALA A 14 -18.67 -28.58 1.65
CA ALA A 14 -18.50 -27.53 0.65
C ALA A 14 -17.67 -27.98 -0.57
N LEU A 15 -16.71 -28.88 -0.38
CA LEU A 15 -15.84 -29.40 -1.44
C LEU A 15 -16.40 -30.63 -2.17
N SER A 16 -17.54 -31.19 -1.74
CA SER A 16 -18.09 -32.44 -2.28
C SER A 16 -18.42 -32.40 -3.78
N GLY A 17 -18.59 -31.22 -4.37
CA GLY A 17 -18.84 -31.02 -5.80
C GLY A 17 -17.60 -30.73 -6.65
N VAL A 18 -16.41 -30.67 -6.03
CA VAL A 18 -15.14 -30.33 -6.70
C VAL A 18 -14.46 -31.63 -7.17
N PRO A 19 -14.22 -31.81 -8.49
CA PRO A 19 -13.48 -32.96 -8.99
C PRO A 19 -12.03 -32.96 -8.50
N ASP A 20 -11.47 -34.12 -8.16
CA ASP A 20 -10.07 -34.26 -7.71
C ASP A 20 -9.03 -33.76 -8.75
N SER A 21 -9.43 -33.65 -10.01
CA SER A 21 -8.59 -33.15 -11.10
C SER A 21 -8.56 -31.62 -11.21
N GLU A 22 -9.45 -30.90 -10.51
CA GLU A 22 -9.51 -29.43 -10.55
C GLU A 22 -8.26 -28.83 -9.91
N ARG A 23 -7.52 -28.04 -10.69
CA ARG A 23 -6.35 -27.30 -10.26
C ARG A 23 -6.73 -25.82 -10.03
N PRO A 24 -6.00 -25.10 -9.16
CA PRO A 24 -6.24 -23.67 -8.95
C PRO A 24 -6.24 -22.82 -10.23
N ASP A 25 -5.49 -23.25 -11.25
CA ASP A 25 -5.39 -22.59 -12.56
C ASP A 25 -6.58 -22.90 -13.49
N ASP A 26 -7.40 -23.92 -13.19
CA ASP A 26 -8.57 -24.30 -13.99
C ASP A 26 -9.77 -23.41 -13.71
N VAL A 27 -9.75 -22.70 -12.58
CA VAL A 27 -10.75 -21.69 -12.22
C VAL A 27 -10.30 -20.37 -12.84
N PRO A 28 -11.07 -19.79 -13.79
CA PRO A 28 -10.78 -18.46 -14.29
C PRO A 28 -10.65 -17.52 -13.08
N PRO A 29 -9.65 -16.63 -13.04
CA PRO A 29 -9.55 -15.65 -11.97
C PRO A 29 -10.91 -14.98 -11.83
N SER A 30 -11.43 -14.93 -10.60
CA SER A 30 -12.77 -14.41 -10.33
C SER A 30 -12.94 -13.08 -11.06
N THR A 31 -13.75 -13.12 -12.11
CA THR A 31 -14.15 -11.95 -12.91
C THR A 31 -15.35 -11.26 -12.29
N GLY A 32 -15.70 -11.65 -11.05
CA GLY A 32 -16.69 -10.95 -10.25
C GLY A 32 -16.26 -9.49 -10.09
N PRO A 33 -17.19 -8.53 -10.19
CA PRO A 33 -16.84 -7.13 -10.00
C PRO A 33 -16.25 -6.95 -8.60
N ARG A 34 -14.95 -6.72 -8.48
CA ARG A 34 -14.40 -5.99 -7.34
C ARG A 34 -14.67 -4.50 -7.55
N ALA A 35 -15.92 -4.15 -7.85
CA ALA A 35 -16.30 -2.84 -8.36
C ALA A 35 -17.71 -2.43 -7.92
N ASP A 36 -18.05 -2.68 -6.66
CA ASP A 36 -19.23 -2.04 -6.05
C ASP A 36 -18.98 -1.51 -4.64
N HIS A 37 -17.76 -1.70 -4.10
CA HIS A 37 -17.37 -1.10 -2.81
C HIS A 37 -16.79 0.31 -2.99
N ALA A 38 -16.42 0.67 -4.21
CA ALA A 38 -16.18 2.05 -4.60
C ALA A 38 -17.55 2.68 -4.88
N GLY A 39 -18.23 3.11 -3.82
CA GLY A 39 -19.30 4.09 -3.96
C GLY A 39 -18.77 5.37 -4.65
N PRO A 40 -19.61 6.40 -4.81
CA PRO A 40 -19.22 7.62 -5.54
C PRO A 40 -17.95 8.31 -5.01
N ASP A 41 -17.55 8.05 -3.76
CA ASP A 41 -16.33 8.62 -3.16
C ASP A 41 -15.15 7.63 -3.13
N VAL A 42 -14.50 7.47 -4.29
CA VAL A 42 -13.28 6.65 -4.44
C VAL A 42 -12.15 7.14 -3.53
N VAL A 43 -12.01 8.45 -3.33
CA VAL A 43 -10.93 9.04 -2.53
C VAL A 43 -11.20 8.85 -1.03
N GLY A 44 -12.47 8.88 -0.62
CA GLY A 44 -12.90 8.54 0.74
C GLY A 44 -12.59 7.08 1.05
N LEU A 45 -12.98 6.18 0.15
CA LEU A 45 -12.65 4.76 0.26
C LEU A 45 -11.14 4.53 0.37
N PHE A 46 -10.34 5.19 -0.46
CA PHE A 46 -8.88 5.11 -0.36
C PHE A 46 -8.36 5.58 1.00
N ALA A 47 -8.88 6.70 1.52
CA ALA A 47 -8.46 7.23 2.82
C ALA A 47 -8.79 6.27 3.97
N GLU A 48 -9.96 5.64 3.93
CA GLU A 48 -10.34 4.60 4.90
C GLU A 48 -9.38 3.40 4.85
N ARG A 49 -9.15 2.84 3.65
CA ARG A 49 -8.26 1.69 3.48
C ARG A 49 -6.82 2.04 3.86
N ALA A 50 -6.33 3.23 3.54
CA ALA A 50 -5.01 3.69 3.96
C ALA A 50 -4.88 3.78 5.49
N ALA A 51 -5.93 4.26 6.17
CA ALA A 51 -5.94 4.36 7.63
C ALA A 51 -5.87 2.98 8.33
N GLU A 52 -6.42 1.92 7.72
CA GLU A 52 -6.28 0.55 8.23
C GLU A 52 -4.82 0.10 8.30
N TYR A 53 -3.96 0.60 7.40
CA TYR A 53 -2.50 0.38 7.42
C TYR A 53 -1.73 1.42 8.26
N ARG A 54 -2.42 2.21 9.09
CA ARG A 54 -1.86 3.33 9.86
C ARG A 54 -1.21 4.42 9.00
N ALA A 55 -1.57 4.50 7.72
CA ALA A 55 -1.18 5.61 6.86
C ALA A 55 -2.08 6.82 7.13
N THR A 56 -1.54 8.03 6.97
CA THR A 56 -2.31 9.28 7.09
C THR A 56 -2.50 9.88 5.70
N VAL A 57 -3.74 10.13 5.30
CA VAL A 57 -4.06 10.82 4.04
C VAL A 57 -4.35 12.29 4.33
N VAL A 58 -3.64 13.18 3.65
CA VAL A 58 -3.83 14.63 3.75
C VAL A 58 -4.30 15.15 2.40
N ARG A 59 -5.47 15.79 2.36
CA ARG A 59 -6.00 16.45 1.15
C ARG A 59 -5.60 17.92 1.17
N VAL A 60 -4.95 18.38 0.11
CA VAL A 60 -4.53 19.77 -0.06
C VAL A 60 -4.77 20.21 -1.51
N PRO A 61 -4.92 21.52 -1.77
CA PRO A 61 -4.80 22.06 -3.11
C PRO A 61 -3.46 21.67 -3.74
N GLN A 62 -3.41 21.54 -5.08
CA GLN A 62 -2.19 21.20 -5.79
C GLN A 62 -1.03 22.16 -5.48
N ALA A 63 -1.32 23.45 -5.34
CA ALA A 63 -0.33 24.48 -4.98
C ALA A 63 0.34 24.24 -3.61
N ASP A 64 -0.33 23.52 -2.70
CA ASP A 64 0.16 23.26 -1.35
C ASP A 64 0.80 21.87 -1.20
N ALA A 65 0.85 21.07 -2.29
CA ALA A 65 1.28 19.69 -2.25
C ALA A 65 2.73 19.52 -1.77
N ALA A 66 3.68 20.27 -2.35
CA ALA A 66 5.07 20.26 -1.91
C ALA A 66 5.20 20.62 -0.42
N ALA A 67 4.51 21.68 0.02
CA ALA A 67 4.53 22.10 1.42
C ALA A 67 3.94 21.02 2.36
N ALA A 68 2.92 20.29 1.92
CA ALA A 68 2.35 19.17 2.67
C ALA A 68 3.34 18.00 2.81
N VAL A 69 4.07 17.67 1.74
CA VAL A 69 5.16 16.67 1.79
C VAL A 69 6.24 17.12 2.78
N GLY A 70 6.67 18.38 2.73
CA GLY A 70 7.67 18.93 3.65
C GLY A 70 7.24 18.83 5.12
N ARG A 71 5.99 19.17 5.43
CA ARG A 71 5.43 18.98 6.79
C ARG A 71 5.38 17.51 7.22
N ALA A 72 5.09 16.60 6.29
CA ALA A 72 5.08 15.17 6.58
C ALA A 72 6.49 14.64 6.89
N LEU A 73 7.50 15.06 6.12
CA LEU A 73 8.90 14.71 6.35
C LEU A 73 9.45 15.29 7.65
N ALA A 74 9.11 16.53 7.98
CA ALA A 74 9.50 17.14 9.25
C ALA A 74 8.92 16.38 10.45
N ARG A 75 7.69 15.89 10.35
CA ARG A 75 7.04 15.07 11.39
C ARG A 75 7.72 13.72 11.60
N THR A 76 8.31 13.12 10.56
CA THR A 76 9.07 11.87 10.71
C THR A 76 10.49 12.10 11.23
N GLY A 77 10.95 13.36 11.26
CA GLY A 77 12.34 13.69 11.60
C GLY A 77 13.33 13.30 10.51
N ALA A 78 12.87 13.15 9.25
CA ALA A 78 13.72 12.74 8.14
C ALA A 78 14.86 13.75 7.89
N ARG A 79 16.09 13.23 7.79
CA ARG A 79 17.31 14.00 7.48
C ARG A 79 17.83 13.75 6.08
N SER A 80 17.44 12.63 5.47
CA SER A 80 17.80 12.25 4.11
C SER A 80 16.57 11.79 3.35
N LEU A 81 16.57 12.04 2.04
CA LEU A 81 15.52 11.65 1.11
C LEU A 81 16.13 10.90 -0.06
N VAL A 82 15.56 9.75 -0.40
CA VAL A 82 15.88 9.05 -1.64
C VAL A 82 14.84 9.45 -2.68
N VAL A 83 15.27 9.95 -3.82
CA VAL A 83 14.38 10.39 -4.90
C VAL A 83 14.64 9.51 -6.14
N PRO A 84 13.67 8.69 -6.55
CA PRO A 84 13.83 7.85 -7.74
C PRO A 84 13.75 8.69 -9.03
N PRO A 85 14.38 8.25 -10.12
CA PRO A 85 14.24 8.90 -11.42
C PRO A 85 12.76 8.93 -11.85
N GLY A 86 12.31 10.07 -12.35
CA GLY A 86 10.91 10.28 -12.76
C GLY A 86 9.96 10.74 -11.65
N PHE A 87 10.47 10.99 -10.43
CA PHE A 87 9.67 11.66 -9.40
C PHE A 87 9.34 13.11 -9.82
N PRO A 88 8.10 13.59 -9.64
CA PRO A 88 7.72 14.97 -9.98
C PRO A 88 8.48 16.00 -9.12
N GLU A 89 9.34 16.81 -9.76
CA GLU A 89 10.16 17.82 -9.07
C GLU A 89 9.31 18.89 -8.35
N ASP A 90 8.10 19.18 -8.84
CA ASP A 90 7.16 20.14 -8.25
C ASP A 90 6.58 19.66 -6.91
N LEU A 91 6.69 18.37 -6.59
CA LEU A 91 6.28 17.80 -5.31
C LEU A 91 7.44 17.68 -4.30
N LEU A 92 8.68 17.92 -4.72
CA LEU A 92 9.83 17.87 -3.81
C LEU A 92 9.88 19.14 -2.95
N PRO A 93 9.71 19.04 -1.62
CA PRO A 93 9.84 20.21 -0.77
C PRO A 93 11.29 20.65 -0.65
N GLU A 94 11.49 21.97 -0.63
CA GLU A 94 12.71 22.56 -0.11
C GLU A 94 12.82 22.31 1.41
N GLY A 95 14.03 22.11 1.92
CA GLY A 95 14.23 21.90 3.35
C GLY A 95 15.61 21.36 3.71
N PRO A 96 15.86 21.12 5.02
CA PRO A 96 17.17 20.77 5.55
C PRO A 96 17.51 19.27 5.40
N TRP A 97 17.03 18.63 4.34
CA TRP A 97 17.27 17.21 4.06
C TRP A 97 18.30 17.00 2.96
N SER A 98 19.18 16.02 3.17
CA SER A 98 20.14 15.59 2.15
C SER A 98 19.47 14.69 1.11
N ARG A 99 19.57 15.06 -0.17
CA ARG A 99 19.03 14.25 -1.27
C ARG A 99 20.03 13.16 -1.67
N LEU A 100 19.57 11.92 -1.73
CA LEU A 100 20.30 10.76 -2.20
C LEU A 100 19.68 10.31 -3.53
N ALA A 101 20.52 10.07 -4.53
CA ALA A 101 20.08 9.46 -5.76
C ALA A 101 19.84 7.96 -5.54
N ASP A 102 18.75 7.45 -6.08
CA ASP A 102 18.45 6.01 -6.06
C ASP A 102 19.33 5.20 -7.03
N VAL A 103 20.04 5.89 -7.95
CA VAL A 103 20.92 5.29 -8.95
C VAL A 103 22.35 5.82 -8.79
N PRO A 104 23.36 4.94 -8.62
CA PRO A 104 23.26 3.49 -8.42
C PRO A 104 22.56 3.11 -7.09
N PRO A 105 22.07 1.87 -6.93
CA PRO A 105 21.35 1.44 -5.73
C PRO A 105 22.12 1.75 -4.44
N LEU A 106 21.44 2.38 -3.49
CA LEU A 106 22.03 2.73 -2.20
C LEU A 106 22.30 1.46 -1.38
N THR A 107 23.45 1.44 -0.71
CA THR A 107 23.77 0.40 0.26
C THR A 107 22.95 0.57 1.54
N VAL A 108 22.76 -0.52 2.30
CA VAL A 108 22.13 -0.47 3.63
C VAL A 108 22.80 0.57 4.53
N ALA A 109 24.13 0.66 4.51
CA ALA A 109 24.87 1.65 5.28
C ALA A 109 24.44 3.08 4.93
N GLN A 110 24.29 3.42 3.65
CA GLN A 110 23.86 4.76 3.20
C GLN A 110 22.42 5.10 3.60
N LEU A 111 21.57 4.10 3.81
CA LEU A 111 20.20 4.29 4.32
C LEU A 111 20.16 4.54 5.83
N PHE A 112 21.12 3.99 6.59
CA PHE A 112 21.14 4.05 8.06
C PHE A 112 22.18 5.01 8.67
N PHE A 113 23.08 5.61 7.87
CA PHE A 113 24.23 6.41 8.37
C PHE A 113 23.85 7.72 9.10
N PHE A 114 22.56 8.09 9.17
CA PHE A 114 22.12 9.39 9.69
C PHE A 114 21.23 9.32 10.94
N LEU A 115 21.21 8.18 11.64
CA LEU A 115 20.59 8.01 12.97
C LEU A 115 21.46 8.60 14.09
#